data_AF-A0A3E0Q0G1-F1
#
_entry.id   AF-A0A3E0Q0G1-F1
#
_cell.length_a   1.000
_cell.length_b   1.000
_cell.length_c   1.000
_cell.angle_alpha   90.00
_cell.angle_beta   90.00
_cell.angle_gamma   90.00
#
_symmetry.space_group_name_H-M   'P 1'
#
loop_
_entity.id
_entity.type
_entity.pdbx_description
1 polymer ?
#
loop_
_entity_poly.entity_id
_entity_poly.type
_entity_poly.pdbx_seq_one_letter_code
_entity_poly.pdbx_strand_id
1 'polypeptide(L)'
;MPIPDPVRQLPANPNITQLKKQAKELKRAVGAGEPGAIERARVSHPDEAGVDTSTFTLRDAQVTLAREYGFEGWSALNTHVGEQMVDERDLHRWFGVQLNNAMWGFIEDDDVGPDTPILERERMLYSAYASAYHWRNVGNEANFARGEHLISRMAARIGEGELALRHALRCVELVEENPDVMEDWDAPFAHEALARGYAAVGDEAAGRRHLEISRNLTESVADDEDRQIIEAELGRGPWFGLE
;
A
#
# COMPACT_ATOMS: atom_id res chain seq x y z
N MET A 1 -32.14 -12.28 28.17
CA MET A 1 -31.68 -13.49 27.45
C MET A 1 -30.18 -13.75 27.62
N PRO A 2 -29.76 -15.02 27.79
CA PRO A 2 -28.37 -15.44 27.70
C PRO A 2 -27.78 -15.15 26.30
N ILE A 3 -26.45 -15.07 26.21
CA ILE A 3 -25.75 -14.89 24.92
C ILE A 3 -26.00 -16.16 24.09
N PRO A 4 -26.52 -16.05 22.86
CA PRO A 4 -26.67 -17.21 22.00
C PRO A 4 -25.30 -17.77 21.57
N ASP A 5 -25.22 -19.08 21.33
CA ASP A 5 -24.02 -19.69 20.75
C ASP A 5 -23.68 -18.99 19.42
N PRO A 6 -22.38 -18.74 19.14
CA PRO A 6 -21.97 -18.04 17.93
C PRO A 6 -22.38 -18.84 16.70
N VAL A 7 -23.24 -18.24 15.87
CA VAL A 7 -23.64 -18.78 14.55
C VAL A 7 -22.65 -18.40 13.44
N ARG A 8 -21.72 -17.48 13.75
CA ARG A 8 -20.61 -17.07 12.88
C ARG A 8 -19.31 -17.07 13.66
N GLN A 9 -18.22 -17.35 12.98
CA GLN A 9 -16.87 -17.19 13.51
C GLN A 9 -16.25 -15.90 12.97
N LEU A 10 -15.53 -15.18 13.83
CA LEU A 10 -14.69 -14.08 13.36
C LEU A 10 -13.55 -14.64 12.49
N PRO A 11 -13.17 -13.94 11.41
CA PRO A 11 -11.97 -14.29 10.67
C PRO A 11 -10.73 -14.10 11.54
N ALA A 12 -9.59 -14.68 11.14
CA ALA A 12 -8.34 -14.59 11.90
C ALA A 12 -7.90 -13.15 12.20
N ASN A 13 -8.09 -12.22 11.24
CA ASN A 13 -7.83 -10.79 11.39
C ASN A 13 -9.15 -10.00 11.20
N PRO A 14 -10.00 -9.89 12.24
CA PRO A 14 -11.27 -9.19 12.16
C PRO A 14 -11.08 -7.68 12.01
N ASN A 15 -11.79 -7.09 11.05
CA ASN A 15 -11.70 -5.67 10.76
C ASN A 15 -12.98 -4.94 11.18
N ILE A 16 -12.88 -4.04 12.15
CA ILE A 16 -14.04 -3.30 12.66
C ILE A 16 -14.74 -2.44 11.60
N THR A 17 -14.00 -1.90 10.63
CA THR A 17 -14.57 -1.12 9.52
C THR A 17 -15.44 -1.99 8.63
N GLN A 18 -15.01 -3.22 8.35
CA GLN A 18 -15.81 -4.19 7.61
C GLN A 18 -17.06 -4.62 8.40
N LEU A 19 -16.94 -4.85 9.71
CA LEU A 19 -18.09 -5.17 10.58
C LEU A 19 -19.11 -4.01 10.62
N LYS A 20 -18.65 -2.76 10.65
CA LYS A 20 -19.54 -1.58 10.53
C LYS A 20 -20.26 -1.54 9.19
N LYS A 21 -19.59 -1.93 8.09
CA LYS A 21 -20.21 -2.04 6.77
C LYS A 21 -21.28 -3.13 6.74
N GLN A 22 -20.99 -4.32 7.29
CA GLN A 22 -21.96 -5.41 7.42
C GLN A 22 -23.21 -5.00 8.22
N ALA A 23 -23.04 -4.26 9.33
CA ALA A 23 -24.19 -3.77 10.11
C ALA A 23 -25.06 -2.79 9.31
N LYS A 24 -24.47 -1.91 8.49
CA LYS A 24 -25.21 -1.01 7.59
C LYS A 24 -25.94 -1.77 6.48
N GLU A 25 -25.31 -2.80 5.92
CA GLU A 25 -25.91 -3.68 4.91
C GLU A 25 -27.11 -4.46 5.50
N LEU A 26 -26.96 -5.03 6.70
CA LEU A 26 -28.04 -5.70 7.41
C LEU A 26 -29.24 -4.77 7.66
N LYS A 27 -28.99 -3.54 8.14
CA LYS A 27 -30.06 -2.54 8.32
C LYS A 27 -30.82 -2.28 7.02
N ARG A 28 -30.11 -2.12 5.91
CA ARG A 28 -30.71 -1.87 4.59
C ARG A 28 -31.55 -3.06 4.13
N ALA A 29 -31.02 -4.28 4.27
CA ALA A 29 -31.70 -5.51 3.88
C ALA A 29 -33.01 -5.74 4.68
N VAL A 30 -32.98 -5.51 6.00
CA VAL A 30 -34.19 -5.57 6.85
C VAL A 30 -35.22 -4.53 6.41
N GLY A 31 -34.79 -3.28 6.17
CA GLY A 31 -35.67 -2.22 5.67
C GLY A 31 -36.25 -2.48 4.26
N ALA A 32 -35.55 -3.27 3.44
CA ALA A 32 -36.01 -3.71 2.13
C ALA A 32 -36.97 -4.92 2.19
N GLY A 33 -37.21 -5.49 3.38
CA GLY A 33 -38.11 -6.63 3.55
C GLY A 33 -37.49 -7.98 3.19
N GLU A 34 -36.16 -8.09 3.13
CA GLU A 34 -35.50 -9.34 2.75
C GLU A 34 -35.74 -10.43 3.81
N PRO A 35 -36.36 -11.58 3.47
CA PRO A 35 -36.77 -12.59 4.45
C PRO A 35 -35.60 -13.11 5.31
N GLY A 36 -34.44 -13.34 4.69
CA GLY A 36 -33.25 -13.83 5.40
C GLY A 36 -32.65 -12.82 6.37
N ALA A 37 -32.72 -11.53 6.05
CA ALA A 37 -32.24 -10.47 6.94
C ALA A 37 -33.18 -10.27 8.14
N ILE A 38 -34.50 -10.36 7.91
CA ILE A 38 -35.51 -10.29 8.96
C ILE A 38 -35.37 -11.47 9.93
N GLU A 39 -35.17 -12.67 9.41
CA GLU A 39 -34.98 -13.86 10.24
C GLU A 39 -33.74 -13.73 11.13
N ARG A 40 -32.60 -13.32 10.55
CA ARG A 40 -31.38 -13.02 11.31
C ARG A 40 -31.62 -12.02 12.43
N ALA A 41 -32.32 -10.92 12.12
CA ALA A 41 -32.68 -9.92 13.12
C ALA A 41 -33.52 -10.52 14.25
N ARG A 42 -34.55 -11.30 13.93
CA ARG A 42 -35.43 -11.91 14.94
C ARG A 42 -34.72 -12.94 15.83
N VAL A 43 -33.87 -13.78 15.25
CA VAL A 43 -33.17 -14.84 15.98
C VAL A 43 -32.12 -14.28 16.94
N SER A 44 -31.35 -13.28 16.51
CA SER A 44 -30.19 -12.81 17.28
C SER A 44 -30.44 -11.52 18.07
N HIS A 45 -31.54 -10.79 17.88
CA HIS A 45 -31.82 -9.56 18.63
C HIS A 45 -32.28 -9.84 20.09
N PRO A 46 -31.91 -9.01 21.09
CA PRO A 46 -32.29 -9.19 22.49
C PRO A 46 -33.76 -9.01 22.84
N ASP A 47 -34.52 -8.32 22.00
CA ASP A 47 -35.92 -8.03 22.30
C ASP A 47 -36.81 -9.25 22.06
N GLU A 48 -37.32 -9.81 23.16
CA GLU A 48 -38.22 -10.98 23.17
C GLU A 48 -39.60 -10.66 22.59
N ALA A 49 -39.99 -9.37 22.53
CA ALA A 49 -41.23 -8.94 21.87
C ALA A 49 -41.15 -9.05 20.33
N GLY A 50 -39.96 -9.37 19.80
CA GLY A 50 -39.68 -9.47 18.38
C GLY A 50 -39.23 -8.14 17.77
N VAL A 51 -38.42 -8.24 16.72
CA VAL A 51 -37.93 -7.06 15.99
C VAL A 51 -39.03 -6.51 15.08
N ASP A 52 -39.48 -5.30 15.35
CA ASP A 52 -40.27 -4.51 14.41
C ASP A 52 -39.36 -4.00 13.28
N THR A 53 -39.57 -4.55 12.09
CA THR A 53 -38.77 -4.23 10.90
C THR A 53 -38.96 -2.79 10.44
N SER A 54 -40.09 -2.15 10.78
CA SER A 54 -40.39 -0.77 10.39
C SER A 54 -39.60 0.27 11.20
N THR A 55 -39.13 -0.10 12.40
CA THR A 55 -38.35 0.75 13.29
C THR A 55 -36.89 0.28 13.46
N PHE A 56 -36.45 -0.72 12.68
CA PHE A 56 -35.12 -1.32 12.80
C PHE A 56 -33.98 -0.31 12.55
N THR A 57 -33.20 -0.05 13.60
CA THR A 57 -32.14 0.95 13.63
C THR A 57 -30.76 0.36 13.31
N LEU A 58 -29.75 1.23 13.20
CA LEU A 58 -28.36 0.79 13.08
C LEU A 58 -27.89 0.09 14.36
N ARG A 59 -28.38 0.53 15.53
CA ARG A 59 -28.02 -0.07 16.81
C ARG A 59 -28.52 -1.51 16.88
N ASP A 60 -29.74 -1.76 16.40
CA ASP A 60 -30.32 -3.10 16.35
C ASP A 60 -29.50 -4.01 15.44
N ALA A 61 -29.15 -3.53 14.24
CA ALA A 61 -28.27 -4.25 13.33
C ALA A 61 -26.88 -4.57 13.93
N GLN A 62 -26.29 -3.62 14.67
CA GLN A 62 -25.01 -3.82 15.35
C GLN A 62 -25.09 -4.85 16.48
N VAL A 63 -26.18 -4.86 17.25
CA VAL A 63 -26.38 -5.85 18.32
C VAL A 63 -26.69 -7.23 17.75
N THR A 64 -27.54 -7.33 16.72
CA THR A 64 -27.77 -8.57 15.98
C THR A 64 -26.45 -9.15 15.48
N LEU A 65 -25.63 -8.34 14.81
CA LEU A 65 -24.33 -8.79 14.30
C LEU A 65 -23.38 -9.22 15.43
N ALA A 66 -23.31 -8.47 16.53
CA ALA A 66 -22.47 -8.84 17.67
C ALA A 66 -22.86 -10.20 18.27
N ARG A 67 -24.17 -10.46 18.38
CA ARG A 67 -24.67 -11.73 18.90
C ARG A 67 -24.51 -12.89 17.93
N GLU A 68 -24.57 -12.65 16.62
CA GLU A 68 -24.23 -13.67 15.63
C GLU A 68 -22.79 -14.20 15.82
N TYR A 69 -21.87 -13.34 16.27
CA TYR A 69 -20.49 -13.71 16.62
C TYR A 69 -20.30 -14.11 18.09
N GLY A 70 -21.38 -14.24 18.88
CA GLY A 70 -21.31 -14.69 20.28
C GLY A 70 -20.95 -13.60 21.30
N PHE A 71 -21.15 -12.32 20.98
CA PHE A 71 -20.90 -11.20 21.90
C PHE A 71 -22.20 -10.61 22.45
N GLU A 72 -22.18 -10.09 23.69
CA GLU A 72 -23.35 -9.48 24.34
C GLU A 72 -23.93 -8.28 23.58
N GLY A 73 -23.06 -7.55 22.88
CA GLY A 73 -23.43 -6.39 22.08
C GLY A 73 -22.23 -5.79 21.37
N TRP A 74 -22.50 -4.73 20.60
CA TRP A 74 -21.51 -4.09 19.73
C TRP A 74 -20.24 -3.62 20.45
N SER A 75 -20.38 -3.11 21.69
CA SER A 75 -19.21 -2.67 22.47
C SER A 75 -18.27 -3.83 22.79
N ALA A 76 -18.80 -4.98 23.19
CA ALA A 76 -18.00 -6.17 23.52
C ALA A 76 -17.30 -6.73 22.28
N LEU A 77 -18.00 -6.80 21.14
CA LEU A 77 -17.39 -7.17 19.86
C LEU A 77 -16.28 -6.19 19.47
N ASN A 78 -16.53 -4.88 19.57
CA ASN A 78 -15.56 -3.86 19.21
C ASN A 78 -14.31 -3.89 20.10
N THR A 79 -14.48 -4.07 21.42
CA THR A 79 -13.36 -4.24 22.35
C THR A 79 -12.56 -5.49 21.99
N HIS A 80 -13.21 -6.63 21.79
CA HIS A 80 -12.50 -7.87 21.43
C HIS A 80 -11.71 -7.72 20.12
N VAL A 81 -12.32 -7.14 19.08
CA VAL A 81 -11.64 -6.88 17.80
C VAL A 81 -10.49 -5.89 17.95
N GLY A 82 -10.61 -4.91 18.85
CA GLY A 82 -9.55 -3.95 19.15
C GLY A 82 -8.42 -4.51 20.03
N GLU A 83 -8.70 -5.53 20.83
CA GLU A 83 -7.73 -6.23 21.67
C GLU A 83 -6.99 -7.34 20.92
N GLN A 84 -7.52 -7.80 19.78
CA GLN A 84 -6.78 -8.71 18.92
C GLN A 84 -5.55 -8.00 18.38
N MET A 85 -4.39 -8.62 18.58
CA MET A 85 -3.12 -8.13 18.04
C MET A 85 -3.27 -7.98 16.53
N VAL A 86 -2.98 -6.78 16.02
CA VAL A 86 -2.81 -6.59 14.58
C VAL A 86 -1.66 -7.47 14.15
N ASP A 87 -1.89 -8.28 13.12
CA ASP A 87 -0.84 -9.13 12.55
C ASP A 87 0.36 -8.27 12.16
N GLU A 88 1.54 -8.63 12.66
CA GLU A 88 2.78 -7.90 12.39
C GLU A 88 3.04 -7.74 10.89
N ARG A 89 2.68 -8.76 10.09
CA ARG A 89 2.76 -8.72 8.63
C ARG A 89 1.85 -7.65 8.03
N ASP A 90 0.65 -7.48 8.58
CA ASP A 90 -0.29 -6.45 8.14
C ASP A 90 0.22 -5.05 8.48
N LEU A 91 0.89 -4.87 9.63
CA LEU A 91 1.56 -3.62 9.97
C LEU A 91 2.70 -3.30 9.01
N HIS A 92 3.60 -4.25 8.74
CA HIS A 92 4.67 -4.05 7.77
C HIS A 92 4.12 -3.70 6.39
N ARG A 93 3.09 -4.42 5.90
CA ARG A 93 2.46 -4.10 4.62
C ARG A 93 1.89 -2.68 4.62
N TRP A 94 1.18 -2.30 5.69
CA TRP A 94 0.60 -0.96 5.80
C TRP A 94 1.66 0.14 5.76
N PHE A 95 2.72 0.03 6.57
CA PHE A 95 3.81 1.01 6.57
C PHE A 95 4.55 1.05 5.24
N GLY A 96 4.82 -0.12 4.63
CA GLY A 96 5.46 -0.22 3.31
C GLY A 96 4.71 0.56 2.24
N VAL A 97 3.38 0.36 2.16
CA VAL A 97 2.50 1.07 1.22
C VAL A 97 2.43 2.57 1.51
N GLN A 98 2.18 2.95 2.77
CA GLN A 98 2.00 4.36 3.13
C GLN A 98 3.26 5.19 2.87
N LEU A 99 4.43 4.66 3.23
CA LEU A 99 5.70 5.34 3.00
C LEU A 99 6.05 5.37 1.52
N ASN A 100 5.82 4.28 0.77
CA ASN A 100 6.04 4.26 -0.68
C ASN A 100 5.19 5.32 -1.40
N ASN A 101 3.90 5.39 -1.07
CA ASN A 101 2.99 6.36 -1.68
C ASN A 101 3.35 7.81 -1.32
N ALA A 102 3.84 8.05 -0.11
CA ALA A 102 4.31 9.38 0.29
C ALA A 102 5.55 9.84 -0.51
N MET A 103 6.41 8.90 -0.91
CA MET A 103 7.62 9.23 -1.67
C MET A 103 7.32 9.80 -3.07
N TRP A 104 6.25 9.36 -3.73
CA TRP A 104 5.83 9.94 -5.01
C TRP A 104 5.56 11.44 -4.88
N GLY A 105 4.90 11.85 -3.79
CA GLY A 105 4.68 13.27 -3.49
C GLY A 105 5.97 14.07 -3.34
N PHE A 106 7.05 13.48 -2.82
CA PHE A 106 8.36 14.16 -2.73
C PHE A 106 9.13 14.15 -4.06
N ILE A 107 9.00 13.09 -4.87
CA ILE A 107 9.68 12.98 -6.16
C ILE A 107 9.07 13.92 -7.20
N GLU A 108 7.75 14.07 -7.17
CA GLU A 108 6.99 14.94 -8.09
C GLU A 108 7.07 16.42 -7.73
N ASP A 109 7.50 16.76 -6.52
CA ASP A 109 7.64 18.13 -6.04
C ASP A 109 8.89 18.81 -6.66
N ASP A 110 8.65 19.85 -7.46
CA ASP A 110 9.69 20.60 -8.14
C ASP A 110 10.60 21.39 -7.17
N ASP A 111 10.11 21.68 -5.95
CA ASP A 111 10.86 22.40 -4.90
C ASP A 111 11.83 21.49 -4.13
N VAL A 112 11.74 20.16 -4.30
CA VAL A 112 12.64 19.19 -3.66
C VAL A 112 13.95 19.09 -4.44
N GLY A 113 15.08 19.31 -3.77
CA GLY A 113 16.39 19.30 -4.40
C GLY A 113 17.57 19.34 -3.41
N PRO A 114 18.81 19.55 -3.89
CA PRO A 114 20.01 19.64 -3.05
C PRO A 114 19.97 20.75 -2.00
N ASP A 115 19.23 21.83 -2.29
CA ASP A 115 19.10 22.99 -1.41
C ASP A 115 17.96 22.85 -0.37
N THR A 116 17.13 21.80 -0.45
CA THR A 116 16.09 21.49 0.55
C THR A 116 16.72 21.37 1.94
N PRO A 117 16.12 21.89 3.03
CA PRO A 117 16.72 21.82 4.36
C PRO A 117 17.17 20.40 4.75
N ILE A 118 18.34 20.28 5.38
CA ILE A 118 18.97 18.97 5.66
C ILE A 118 18.04 18.00 6.41
N LEU A 119 17.28 18.50 7.39
CA LEU A 119 16.34 17.69 8.18
C LEU A 119 15.17 17.15 7.34
N GLU A 120 14.79 17.86 6.28
CA GLU A 120 13.75 17.41 5.35
C GLU A 120 14.31 16.34 4.39
N ARG A 121 15.52 16.55 3.86
CA ARG A 121 16.21 15.55 3.03
C ARG A 121 16.46 14.25 3.80
N GLU A 122 16.90 14.35 5.06
CA GLU A 122 17.05 13.20 5.96
C GLU A 122 15.72 12.46 6.17
N ARG A 123 14.62 13.19 6.39
CA ARG A 123 13.28 12.59 6.53
C ARG A 123 12.84 11.86 5.27
N MET A 124 13.11 12.41 4.09
CA MET A 124 12.81 11.76 2.81
C MET A 124 13.58 10.43 2.69
N LEU A 125 14.89 10.44 2.98
CA LEU A 125 15.70 9.21 2.98
C LEU A 125 15.21 8.20 4.02
N TYR A 126 14.94 8.62 5.27
CA TYR A 126 14.41 7.72 6.30
C TYR A 126 13.08 7.09 5.87
N SER A 127 12.23 7.83 5.17
CA SER A 127 10.95 7.33 4.68
C SER A 127 11.14 6.28 3.57
N ALA A 128 12.04 6.52 2.62
CA ALA A 128 12.39 5.57 1.56
C ALA A 128 13.00 4.28 2.15
N TYR A 129 13.97 4.41 3.06
CA TYR A 129 14.58 3.27 3.75
C TYR A 129 13.58 2.50 4.61
N ALA A 130 12.70 3.19 5.32
CA ALA A 130 11.66 2.53 6.11
C ALA A 130 10.67 1.78 5.22
N SER A 131 10.27 2.34 4.06
CA SER A 131 9.45 1.62 3.09
C SER A 131 10.13 0.34 2.62
N ALA A 132 11.40 0.44 2.19
CA ALA A 132 12.20 -0.72 1.76
C ALA A 132 12.33 -1.76 2.88
N TYR A 133 12.60 -1.34 4.12
CA TYR A 133 12.66 -2.22 5.28
C TYR A 133 11.35 -2.96 5.50
N HIS A 134 10.20 -2.27 5.43
CA HIS A 134 8.92 -2.92 5.63
C HIS A 134 8.62 -3.94 4.53
N TRP A 135 8.92 -3.62 3.27
CA TRP A 135 8.80 -4.58 2.18
C TRP A 135 9.74 -5.78 2.38
N ARG A 136 10.98 -5.60 2.85
CA ARG A 136 11.92 -6.70 3.19
C ARG A 136 11.35 -7.72 4.17
N ASN A 137 10.39 -7.34 4.99
CA ASN A 137 9.76 -8.24 5.95
C ASN A 137 8.56 -9.02 5.38
N VAL A 138 7.87 -8.50 4.34
CA VAL A 138 6.56 -9.06 3.92
C VAL A 138 6.32 -9.19 2.42
N GLY A 139 7.17 -8.59 1.61
CA GLY A 139 7.15 -8.60 0.14
C GLY A 139 8.06 -9.66 -0.47
N ASN A 140 8.18 -9.61 -1.79
CA ASN A 140 9.08 -10.45 -2.58
C ASN A 140 10.22 -9.62 -3.19
N GLU A 141 11.03 -10.25 -4.03
CA GLU A 141 12.20 -9.67 -4.68
C GLU A 141 11.85 -8.46 -5.56
N ALA A 142 10.67 -8.43 -6.20
CA ALA A 142 10.19 -7.26 -6.91
C ALA A 142 9.89 -6.09 -5.97
N ASN A 143 9.26 -6.34 -4.81
CA ASN A 143 9.12 -5.30 -3.79
C ASN A 143 10.48 -4.79 -3.29
N PHE A 144 11.48 -5.66 -3.23
CA PHE A 144 12.82 -5.27 -2.79
C PHE A 144 13.47 -4.38 -3.84
N ALA A 145 13.43 -4.75 -5.13
CA ALA A 145 13.94 -3.96 -6.24
C ALA A 145 13.31 -2.56 -6.27
N ARG A 146 11.98 -2.47 -6.17
CA ARG A 146 11.25 -1.20 -6.12
C ARG A 146 11.63 -0.34 -4.92
N GLY A 147 11.95 -0.96 -3.77
CA GLY A 147 12.50 -0.24 -2.62
C GLY A 147 13.89 0.37 -2.89
N GLU A 148 14.77 -0.36 -3.57
CA GLU A 148 16.09 0.14 -3.98
C GLU A 148 15.96 1.28 -5.02
N HIS A 149 15.05 1.13 -6.00
CA HIS A 149 14.71 2.19 -6.96
C HIS A 149 14.28 3.48 -6.23
N LEU A 150 13.36 3.36 -5.27
CA LEU A 150 12.84 4.50 -4.52
C LEU A 150 13.92 5.25 -3.74
N ILE A 151 14.83 4.52 -3.07
CA ILE A 151 15.98 5.12 -2.37
C ILE A 151 16.90 5.81 -3.38
N SER A 152 17.19 5.15 -4.51
CA SER A 152 18.05 5.70 -5.56
C SER A 152 17.50 7.01 -6.13
N ARG A 153 16.21 7.03 -6.49
CA ARG A 153 15.52 8.20 -7.04
C ARG A 153 15.54 9.37 -6.07
N MET A 154 15.19 9.12 -4.81
CA MET A 154 15.19 10.19 -3.81
C MET A 154 16.61 10.71 -3.58
N ALA A 155 17.60 9.83 -3.45
CA ALA A 155 19.00 10.21 -3.28
C ALA A 155 19.51 11.07 -4.44
N ALA A 156 19.20 10.69 -5.69
CA ALA A 156 19.56 11.49 -6.86
C ALA A 156 18.92 12.89 -6.79
N ARG A 157 17.62 12.96 -6.48
CA ARG A 157 16.86 14.22 -6.41
C ARG A 157 17.44 15.19 -5.39
N ILE A 158 17.88 14.72 -4.22
CA ILE A 158 18.47 15.53 -3.16
C ILE A 158 19.99 15.74 -3.28
N GLY A 159 20.62 15.31 -4.37
CA GLY A 159 22.04 15.54 -4.63
C GLY A 159 23.01 14.52 -4.01
N GLU A 160 22.53 13.39 -3.52
CA GLU A 160 23.33 12.31 -2.92
C GLU A 160 23.74 11.28 -4.00
N GLY A 161 24.55 11.70 -4.97
CA GLY A 161 24.85 10.92 -6.19
C GLY A 161 25.47 9.53 -5.96
N GLU A 162 26.45 9.42 -5.06
CA GLU A 162 27.06 8.11 -4.74
C GLU A 162 26.06 7.13 -4.12
N LEU A 163 25.16 7.66 -3.27
CA LEU A 163 24.10 6.87 -2.67
C LEU A 163 23.09 6.42 -3.73
N ALA A 164 22.71 7.33 -4.63
CA ALA A 164 21.83 7.04 -5.75
C ALA A 164 22.36 5.89 -6.61
N LEU A 165 23.64 5.95 -7.01
CA LEU A 165 24.27 4.91 -7.81
C LEU A 165 24.34 3.57 -7.07
N ARG A 166 24.68 3.57 -5.78
CA ARG A 166 24.73 2.33 -4.97
C ARG A 166 23.40 1.57 -5.01
N HIS A 167 22.29 2.28 -4.79
CA HIS A 167 20.97 1.66 -4.78
C HIS A 167 20.47 1.34 -6.19
N ALA A 168 20.81 2.13 -7.20
CA ALA A 168 20.50 1.80 -8.60
C ALA A 168 21.15 0.50 -9.06
N LEU A 169 22.43 0.27 -8.70
CA LEU A 169 23.14 -0.98 -8.98
C LEU A 169 22.45 -2.17 -8.33
N ARG A 170 22.05 -2.04 -7.05
CA ARG A 170 21.32 -3.11 -6.36
C ARG A 170 19.93 -3.35 -6.94
N CYS A 171 19.26 -2.28 -7.40
CA CYS A 171 17.97 -2.39 -8.06
C CYS A 171 18.07 -3.23 -9.35
N VAL A 172 19.02 -2.90 -10.24
CA VAL A 172 19.17 -3.65 -11.49
C VAL A 172 19.54 -5.11 -11.23
N GLU A 173 20.43 -5.37 -10.26
CA GLU A 173 20.83 -6.72 -9.89
C GLU A 173 19.61 -7.55 -9.45
N LEU A 174 18.76 -7.00 -8.59
CA LEU A 174 17.54 -7.68 -8.15
C LEU A 174 16.56 -7.95 -9.30
N VAL A 175 16.40 -6.99 -10.23
CA VAL A 175 15.53 -7.14 -11.40
C VAL A 175 16.07 -8.24 -12.34
N GLU A 176 17.35 -8.21 -12.66
CA GLU A 176 17.99 -9.18 -13.57
C GLU A 176 18.04 -10.59 -12.99
N GLU A 177 18.25 -10.74 -11.68
CA GLU A 177 18.33 -12.05 -11.01
C GLU A 177 16.96 -12.71 -10.80
N ASN A 178 15.86 -11.95 -10.85
CA ASN A 178 14.53 -12.45 -10.45
C ASN A 178 13.43 -12.14 -11.48
N PRO A 179 13.62 -12.44 -12.78
CA PRO A 179 12.68 -12.03 -13.84
C PRO A 179 11.27 -12.62 -13.65
N ASP A 180 11.14 -13.78 -13.01
CA ASP A 180 9.86 -14.47 -12.83
C ASP A 180 8.85 -13.72 -11.93
N VAL A 181 9.31 -12.78 -11.12
CA VAL A 181 8.46 -11.99 -10.21
C VAL A 181 8.39 -10.51 -10.59
N MET A 182 9.10 -10.11 -11.65
CA MET A 182 9.11 -8.73 -12.14
C MET A 182 7.97 -8.51 -13.11
N GLU A 183 7.45 -7.29 -13.09
CA GLU A 183 6.59 -6.78 -14.14
C GLU A 183 7.46 -6.21 -15.28
N ASP A 184 6.87 -6.05 -16.47
CA ASP A 184 7.58 -5.55 -17.65
C ASP A 184 8.11 -4.11 -17.50
N TRP A 185 7.55 -3.34 -16.57
CA TRP A 185 7.99 -1.98 -16.21
C TRP A 185 9.12 -1.91 -15.18
N ASP A 186 9.44 -2.99 -14.46
CA ASP A 186 10.50 -2.96 -13.44
C ASP A 186 11.89 -2.71 -14.06
N ALA A 187 12.17 -3.32 -15.21
CA ALA A 187 13.46 -3.17 -15.90
C ALA A 187 13.68 -1.76 -16.48
N PRO A 188 12.72 -1.12 -17.18
CA PRO A 188 12.81 0.29 -17.56
C PRO A 188 13.18 1.20 -16.39
N PHE A 189 12.52 1.07 -15.24
CA PHE A 189 12.79 1.89 -14.05
C PHE A 189 14.16 1.59 -13.40
N ALA A 190 14.60 0.33 -13.37
CA ALA A 190 15.92 0.00 -12.85
C ALA A 190 17.05 0.62 -13.71
N HIS A 191 16.91 0.60 -15.03
CA HIS A 191 17.86 1.26 -15.94
C HIS A 191 17.77 2.78 -15.89
N GLU A 192 16.58 3.34 -15.65
CA GLU A 192 16.38 4.77 -15.41
C GLU A 192 17.13 5.24 -14.15
N ALA A 193 17.01 4.51 -13.04
CA ALA A 193 17.76 4.79 -11.82
C ALA A 193 19.28 4.70 -12.04
N LEU A 194 19.77 3.71 -12.80
CA LEU A 194 21.19 3.61 -13.14
C LEU A 194 21.68 4.78 -13.98
N ALA A 195 20.89 5.20 -14.97
CA ALA A 195 21.23 6.33 -15.82
C ALA A 195 21.47 7.59 -14.97
N ARG A 196 20.56 7.87 -14.03
CA ARG A 196 20.71 8.99 -13.09
C ARG A 196 21.84 8.81 -12.11
N GLY A 197 21.99 7.62 -11.54
CA GLY A 197 23.06 7.33 -10.58
C GLY A 197 24.44 7.56 -11.19
N TYR A 198 24.68 7.04 -12.40
CA TYR A 198 25.95 7.27 -13.11
C TYR A 198 26.17 8.73 -13.47
N ALA A 199 25.14 9.43 -13.97
CA ALA A 199 25.25 10.84 -14.29
C ALA A 199 25.52 11.71 -13.05
N ALA A 200 24.88 11.40 -11.92
CA ALA A 200 25.06 12.10 -10.66
C ALA A 200 26.50 12.00 -10.10
N VAL A 201 27.22 10.92 -10.43
CA VAL A 201 28.65 10.76 -10.08
C VAL A 201 29.60 11.18 -11.21
N GLY A 202 29.07 11.75 -12.30
CA GLY A 202 29.85 12.29 -13.42
C GLY A 202 30.22 11.29 -14.52
N ASP A 203 29.72 10.05 -14.49
CA ASP A 203 29.89 9.09 -15.59
C ASP A 203 28.75 9.24 -16.60
N GLU A 204 28.79 10.33 -17.37
CA GLU A 204 27.78 10.62 -18.40
C GLU A 204 27.70 9.52 -19.46
N ALA A 205 28.82 8.87 -19.78
CA ALA A 205 28.85 7.83 -20.80
C ALA A 205 28.06 6.59 -20.35
N ALA A 206 28.23 6.15 -19.10
CA ALA A 206 27.39 5.09 -18.53
C ALA A 206 25.94 5.55 -18.37
N GLY A 207 25.74 6.79 -17.93
CA GLY A 207 24.43 7.42 -17.83
C GLY A 207 23.63 7.33 -19.13
N ARG A 208 24.20 7.79 -20.26
CA ARG A 208 23.54 7.75 -21.58
C ARG A 208 23.24 6.33 -22.04
N ARG A 209 24.14 5.37 -21.79
CA ARG A 209 23.90 3.95 -22.15
C ARG A 209 22.68 3.40 -21.42
N HIS A 210 22.58 3.59 -20.11
CA HIS A 210 21.45 3.09 -19.34
C HIS A 210 20.15 3.84 -19.66
N LEU A 211 20.22 5.14 -19.99
CA LEU A 211 19.06 5.91 -20.45
C LEU A 211 18.51 5.36 -21.78
N GLU A 212 19.38 5.02 -22.72
CA GLU A 212 18.99 4.38 -23.98
C GLU A 212 18.37 3.00 -23.75
N ILE A 213 18.96 2.18 -22.86
CA ILE A 213 18.37 0.88 -22.50
C ILE A 213 16.99 1.06 -21.89
N SER A 214 16.82 1.99 -20.94
CA SER A 214 15.54 2.27 -20.30
C SER A 214 14.47 2.67 -21.33
N ARG A 215 14.81 3.56 -22.27
CA ARG A 215 13.90 3.96 -23.37
C ARG A 215 13.51 2.77 -24.25
N ASN A 216 14.47 1.95 -24.66
CA ASN A 216 14.20 0.78 -25.50
C ASN A 216 13.33 -0.26 -24.79
N LEU A 217 13.54 -0.48 -23.49
CA LEU A 217 12.70 -1.38 -22.69
C LEU A 217 11.28 -0.82 -22.52
N THR A 218 11.14 0.50 -22.38
CA THR A 218 9.83 1.18 -22.27
C THR A 218 8.96 0.93 -23.50
N GLU A 219 9.54 0.87 -24.70
CA GLU A 219 8.82 0.52 -25.94
C GLU A 219 8.22 -0.90 -25.92
N SER A 220 8.75 -1.78 -25.07
CA SER A 220 8.33 -3.19 -24.95
C SER A 220 7.30 -3.42 -23.84
N VAL A 221 7.00 -2.42 -23.01
CA VAL A 221 5.95 -2.50 -21.97
C VAL A 221 4.59 -2.66 -22.63
N ALA A 222 3.80 -3.63 -22.18
CA ALA A 222 2.55 -4.02 -22.83
C ALA A 222 1.40 -3.04 -22.55
N ASP A 223 1.31 -2.53 -21.32
CA ASP A 223 0.27 -1.62 -20.89
C ASP A 223 0.59 -0.15 -21.25
N ASP A 224 -0.37 0.54 -21.85
CA ASP A 224 -0.19 1.92 -22.32
C ASP A 224 -0.15 2.94 -21.18
N GLU A 225 -0.83 2.68 -20.06
CA GLU A 225 -0.82 3.54 -18.87
C GLU A 225 0.53 3.43 -18.16
N ASP A 226 1.04 2.21 -17.96
CA ASP A 226 2.38 1.98 -17.41
C ASP A 226 3.48 2.63 -18.27
N ARG A 227 3.37 2.52 -19.60
CA ARG A 227 4.33 3.17 -20.52
C ARG A 227 4.32 4.69 -20.35
N GLN A 228 3.15 5.30 -20.27
CA GLN A 228 3.01 6.75 -20.09
C GLN A 228 3.60 7.23 -18.75
N ILE A 229 3.47 6.43 -17.68
CA ILE A 229 4.09 6.73 -16.38
C ILE A 229 5.62 6.74 -16.50
N ILE A 230 6.20 5.74 -17.17
CA ILE A 230 7.66 5.68 -17.37
C ILE A 230 8.13 6.87 -18.23
N GLU A 231 7.45 7.17 -19.33
CA GLU A 231 7.78 8.30 -20.20
C GLU A 231 7.70 9.65 -19.46
N ALA A 232 6.69 9.83 -18.60
CA ALA A 232 6.57 11.02 -17.77
C ALA A 232 7.75 11.17 -16.80
N GLU A 233 8.15 10.08 -16.14
CA GLU A 233 9.33 10.07 -15.26
C GLU A 233 10.64 10.25 -16.03
N LEU A 234 10.74 9.71 -17.25
CA LEU A 234 11.87 9.94 -18.14
C LEU A 234 11.99 11.42 -18.54
N GLY A 235 10.86 12.13 -18.64
CA GLY A 235 10.81 13.57 -18.86
C GLY A 235 11.15 14.42 -17.63
N ARG A 236 11.18 13.83 -16.43
CA ARG A 236 11.41 14.56 -15.17
C ARG A 236 12.87 14.54 -14.77
N GLY A 237 13.46 15.70 -14.47
CA GLY A 237 14.82 15.80 -13.93
C GLY A 237 14.97 15.29 -12.47
N PRO A 238 16.17 15.36 -11.88
CA PRO A 238 17.41 15.81 -12.48
C PRO A 238 18.06 14.74 -13.35
N TRP A 239 18.59 15.16 -14.51
CA TRP A 239 19.32 14.30 -15.45
C TRP A 239 20.82 14.58 -15.49
N PHE A 240 21.31 15.53 -14.69
CA PHE A 240 22.74 15.84 -14.54
C PHE A 240 23.48 16.01 -15.89
N GLY A 241 22.83 16.64 -16.87
CA GLY A 241 23.39 16.88 -18.21
C GLY A 241 23.13 15.78 -19.25
N LEU A 242 22.32 14.77 -18.94
CA LEU A 242 21.94 13.71 -19.89
C LEU A 242 20.80 14.08 -20.87
N GLU A 243 20.19 15.26 -20.70
CA GLU A 243 19.08 15.76 -21.54
C GLU A 243 19.36 15.66 -23.04
#